data_AF-A0A076PL55-F1
#
_entry.id   AF-A0A076PL55-F1
#
_cell.length_a   1.000
_cell.length_b   1.000
_cell.length_c   1.000
_cell.angle_alpha   90.00
_cell.angle_beta   90.00
_cell.angle_gamma   90.00
#
_symmetry.space_group_name_H-M   'P 1'
#
loop_
_entity.id
_entity.type
_entity.pdbx_description
1 polymer ?
#
loop_
_entity_poly.entity_id
_entity_poly.type
_entity_poly.pdbx_seq_one_letter_code
_entity_poly.pdbx_strand_id
1 'polypeptide(L)'
;MASTLELLEMALKSKRAAAWCRDLNITTAAFAQAKKRGRLSPLLAGNIAIDLGENPDRWMAIAAMEAERKGPLLDRLKSSLALHKP
;
A
#
# COMPACT_ATOMS: atom_id res chain seq x y z
N MET A 1 -4.38 3.28 12.46
CA MET A 1 -3.59 2.24 11.74
C MET A 1 -3.19 2.86 10.42
N ALA A 2 -1.95 2.64 9.98
CA ALA A 2 -1.55 3.08 8.65
C ALA A 2 -2.40 2.36 7.58
N SER A 3 -2.80 3.08 6.52
CA SER A 3 -3.55 2.54 5.38
C SER A 3 -2.81 2.75 4.07
N THR A 4 -3.02 1.88 3.08
CA THR A 4 -2.32 2.04 1.79
C THR A 4 -2.79 3.26 1.00
N LEU A 5 -3.96 3.82 1.33
CA LEU A 5 -4.40 5.10 0.79
C LEU A 5 -3.56 6.26 1.34
N GLU A 6 -3.20 6.24 2.62
CA GLU A 6 -2.26 7.21 3.18
C GLU A 6 -0.88 7.09 2.51
N LEU A 7 -0.41 5.86 2.25
CA LEU A 7 0.83 5.64 1.48
C LEU A 7 0.73 6.23 0.06
N LEU A 8 -0.41 6.02 -0.61
CA LEU A 8 -0.67 6.61 -1.92
C LEU A 8 -0.66 8.14 -1.86
N GLU A 9 -1.27 8.75 -0.85
CA GLU A 9 -1.26 10.20 -0.66
C GLU A 9 0.15 10.74 -0.43
N MET A 10 0.96 10.07 0.40
CA MET A 10 2.36 10.42 0.60
C MET A 10 3.16 10.35 -0.71
N ALA A 11 2.95 9.28 -1.50
CA ALA A 11 3.58 9.13 -2.80
C ALA A 11 3.21 10.29 -3.74
N LEU A 12 1.93 10.65 -3.80
CA LEU A 12 1.43 11.72 -4.68
C LEU A 12 1.85 13.12 -4.21
N LYS A 13 2.18 13.30 -2.92
CA LYS A 13 2.82 14.52 -2.40
C LYS A 13 4.29 14.62 -2.82
N SER A 14 5.01 13.48 -2.91
CA SER A 14 6.42 13.44 -3.30
C SER A 14 6.63 13.70 -4.79
N LYS A 15 5.90 13.01 -5.68
CA LYS A 15 5.94 13.25 -7.13
C LYS A 15 4.59 12.95 -7.79
N ARG A 16 4.36 13.54 -8.96
CA ARG A 16 3.11 13.36 -9.71
C ARG A 16 2.92 11.89 -10.12
N ALA A 17 1.67 11.43 -10.19
CA ALA A 17 1.33 10.05 -10.58
C ALA A 17 1.99 9.61 -11.90
N ALA A 18 2.12 10.51 -12.89
CA ALA A 18 2.79 10.20 -14.14
C ALA A 18 4.30 9.92 -13.99
N ALA A 19 4.98 10.60 -13.05
CA ALA A 19 6.38 10.30 -12.74
C ALA A 19 6.51 8.91 -12.12
N TRP A 20 5.68 8.60 -11.12
CA TRP A 20 5.59 7.25 -10.56
C TRP A 20 5.32 6.16 -11.61
N CYS A 21 4.42 6.41 -12.56
CA CYS A 21 4.13 5.46 -13.62
C CYS A 21 5.35 5.17 -14.50
N ARG A 22 6.15 6.20 -14.82
CA ARG A 22 7.39 6.04 -15.58
C ARG A 22 8.44 5.29 -14.77
N ASP A 23 8.65 5.70 -13.52
CA ASP A 23 9.71 5.14 -12.67
C ASP A 23 9.44 3.66 -12.34
N LEU A 24 8.18 3.30 -12.11
CA LEU A 24 7.76 1.93 -11.83
C LEU A 24 7.43 1.11 -13.08
N ASN A 25 7.53 1.71 -14.27
CA ASN A 25 7.16 1.09 -15.55
C ASN A 25 5.73 0.48 -15.55
N ILE A 26 4.75 1.24 -15.08
CA ILE A 26 3.34 0.85 -15.01
C ILE A 26 2.44 1.83 -15.75
N THR A 27 1.23 1.39 -16.07
CA THR A 27 0.21 2.26 -16.68
C THR A 27 -0.48 3.13 -15.63
N THR A 28 -1.02 4.28 -16.06
CA THR A 28 -1.83 5.17 -15.22
C THR A 28 -3.08 4.49 -14.65
N ALA A 29 -3.53 3.40 -15.29
CA ALA A 29 -4.62 2.57 -14.81
C ALA A 29 -4.33 1.96 -13.43
N ALA A 30 -3.06 1.70 -13.07
CA ALA A 30 -2.71 1.14 -11.76
C ALA A 30 -3.17 2.06 -10.61
N PHE A 31 -2.88 3.36 -10.70
CA PHE A 31 -3.33 4.35 -9.71
C PHE A 31 -4.84 4.59 -9.76
N ALA A 32 -5.45 4.59 -10.94
CA ALA A 32 -6.90 4.74 -11.07
C ALA A 32 -7.64 3.55 -10.42
N GLN A 33 -7.16 2.32 -10.64
CA GLN A 33 -7.72 1.12 -10.03
C GLN A 33 -7.52 1.10 -8.52
N ALA A 34 -6.36 1.55 -8.02
CA ALA A 34 -6.12 1.67 -6.60
C ALA A 34 -7.12 2.61 -5.91
N LYS A 35 -7.32 3.81 -6.49
CA LYS A 35 -8.32 4.78 -6.00
C LYS A 35 -9.73 4.20 -6.05
N LYS A 36 -10.11 3.55 -7.15
CA LYS A 36 -11.43 2.91 -7.31
C LYS A 36 -11.67 1.82 -6.27
N ARG A 37 -10.63 1.03 -5.93
CA ARG A 37 -10.70 -0.06 -4.95
C ARG A 37 -10.56 0.41 -3.50
N GLY A 38 -10.17 1.66 -3.27
CA GLY A 38 -9.87 2.20 -1.95
C GLY A 38 -8.64 1.58 -1.29
N ARG A 39 -7.71 1.02 -2.06
CA ARG A 39 -6.46 0.40 -1.58
C ARG A 39 -5.44 0.19 -2.69
N LEU A 40 -4.16 0.13 -2.34
CA LEU A 40 -3.10 -0.33 -3.24
C LEU A 40 -3.10 -1.87 -3.33
N SER A 41 -2.52 -2.41 -4.41
CA SER A 41 -2.11 -3.81 -4.42
C SER A 41 -0.86 -3.98 -3.55
N PRO A 42 -0.58 -5.19 -3.02
CA PRO A 42 0.65 -5.43 -2.25
C PRO A 42 1.92 -5.02 -2.98
N LEU A 43 2.06 -5.39 -4.26
CA LEU A 43 3.24 -5.02 -5.05
C LEU A 43 3.38 -3.52 -5.26
N LEU A 44 2.28 -2.81 -5.51
CA LEU A 44 2.33 -1.35 -5.69
C LEU A 44 2.68 -0.65 -4.37
N ALA A 45 2.14 -1.13 -3.24
CA ALA A 45 2.46 -0.61 -1.92
C ALA A 45 3.94 -0.83 -1.57
N GLY A 46 4.47 -2.04 -1.78
CA GLY A 46 5.87 -2.35 -1.50
C GLY A 46 6.85 -1.49 -2.32
N ASN A 47 6.61 -1.33 -3.63
CA ASN A 47 7.50 -0.52 -4.47
C ASN A 47 7.44 0.97 -4.15
N ILE A 48 6.24 1.50 -3.86
CA ILE A 48 6.10 2.89 -3.38
C ILE A 48 6.85 3.06 -2.05
N ALA A 49 6.75 2.10 -1.14
CA ALA A 49 7.44 2.16 0.14
C ALA A 49 8.97 2.20 -0.02
N ILE A 50 9.55 1.40 -0.92
CA ILE A 50 10.99 1.44 -1.23
C ILE A 50 11.44 2.85 -1.61
N ASP A 51 10.76 3.46 -2.58
CA ASP A 51 11.10 4.80 -3.08
C ASP A 51 10.88 5.91 -2.04
N LEU A 52 9.98 5.69 -1.07
CA LEU A 52 9.72 6.62 0.03
C LEU A 52 10.63 6.38 1.26
N GLY A 53 11.49 5.36 1.25
CA GLY A 53 12.35 5.01 2.38
C GLY A 53 11.61 4.32 3.54
N GLU A 54 10.43 3.76 3.26
CA GLU A 54 9.57 3.03 4.20
C GLU A 54 9.85 1.52 4.15
N ASN A 55 9.37 0.77 5.15
CA ASN A 55 9.52 -0.70 5.16
C ASN A 55 8.55 -1.37 4.15
N PRO A 56 9.04 -2.01 3.06
CA PRO A 56 8.19 -2.60 2.05
C PRO A 56 7.38 -3.80 2.53
N ASP A 57 7.95 -4.67 3.36
CA ASP A 57 7.29 -5.86 3.88
C ASP A 57 6.05 -5.49 4.70
N ARG A 58 6.20 -4.44 5.53
CA ARG A 58 5.11 -3.88 6.31
C ARG A 58 3.98 -3.37 5.42
N TRP A 59 4.30 -2.60 4.38
CA TRP A 59 3.31 -2.02 3.49
C TRP A 59 2.64 -3.07 2.57
N MET A 60 3.37 -4.10 2.17
CA MET A 60 2.81 -5.27 1.49
C MET A 60 1.81 -6.01 2.38
N ALA A 61 2.15 -6.23 3.66
CA ALA A 61 1.27 -6.90 4.61
C ALA A 61 -0.01 -6.09 4.87
N ILE A 62 0.09 -4.76 5.04
CA ILE A 62 -1.09 -3.87 5.19
C ILE A 62 -1.98 -3.98 3.96
N ALA A 63 -1.42 -3.88 2.75
CA ALA A 63 -2.17 -3.98 1.51
C ALA A 63 -2.87 -5.34 1.33
N ALA A 64 -2.21 -6.43 1.72
CA ALA A 64 -2.79 -7.77 1.68
C ALA A 64 -3.99 -7.88 2.63
N MET A 65 -3.88 -7.34 3.84
CA MET A 65 -4.98 -7.31 4.82
C MET A 65 -6.16 -6.44 4.38
N GLU A 66 -5.91 -5.33 3.70
CA GLU A 66 -6.97 -4.47 3.13
C GLU A 66 -7.70 -5.14 1.96
N ALA A 67 -7.04 -6.09 1.28
CA ALA A 67 -7.63 -6.87 0.20
C ALA A 67 -8.55 -7.98 0.67
N GLU A 68 -8.31 -8.46 1.88
CA GLU A 68 -8.93 -9.66 2.41
C GLU A 68 -10.35 -9.40 2.92
N ARG A 69 -11.22 -10.40 2.79
CA ARG A 69 -12.57 -10.32 3.36
C ARG A 69 -12.47 -10.31 4.88
N LYS A 70 -13.34 -9.55 5.54
CA LYS A 70 -13.43 -9.56 7.01
C LYS A 70 -13.66 -10.98 7.53
N GLY A 71 -12.97 -11.33 8.61
CA GLY A 71 -13.13 -12.62 9.28
C GLY A 71 -12.10 -12.82 10.40
N PRO A 72 -12.26 -13.88 11.22
CA PRO A 72 -11.47 -14.06 12.44
C PRO A 72 -9.95 -14.16 12.22
N LEU A 73 -9.52 -14.74 11.09
CA LEU A 73 -8.10 -14.83 10.74
C LEU A 73 -7.49 -13.46 10.43
N LEU A 74 -8.24 -12.59 9.75
CA LEU A 74 -7.82 -11.22 9.47
C LEU A 74 -7.68 -10.42 10.76
N ASP A 75 -8.63 -10.58 11.69
CA ASP A 75 -8.58 -9.89 12.99
C ASP A 75 -7.38 -10.36 13.82
N ARG A 76 -7.14 -11.67 13.88
CA ARG A 76 -5.95 -12.25 14.53
C ARG A 76 -4.64 -11.70 13.93
N LEU A 77 -4.56 -11.62 12.60
CA LEU A 77 -3.38 -11.13 11.92
C LEU A 77 -3.15 -9.63 12.19
N LYS A 78 -4.21 -8.81 12.13
CA LYS A 78 -4.16 -7.38 12.45
C LYS A 78 -3.68 -7.14 13.88
N SER A 79 -4.18 -7.89 14.85
CA SER A 79 -3.74 -7.81 16.24
C SER A 79 -2.26 -8.17 16.38
N SER A 80 -1.80 -9.22 15.69
CA SER A 80 -0.40 -9.68 15.78
C SER A 80 0.58 -8.62 15.23
N LEU A 81 0.22 -7.96 14.13
CA LEU A 81 1.03 -6.91 13.50
C LEU A 81 0.96 -5.56 14.25
N ALA A 82 -0.12 -5.28 14.98
CA ALA A 82 -0.20 -4.11 15.85
C ALA A 82 0.73 -4.21 17.07
N LEU A 83 1.01 -5.44 17.54
CA LEU A 83 1.89 -5.73 18.66
C LEU A 83 3.38 -5.70 18.27
N HIS A 84 3.70 -6.06 17.03
CA HIS A 84 5.06 -5.97 16.49
C HIS A 84 5.29 -4.59 15.86
N LYS A 85 5.30 -3.57 16.71
CA LYS A 85 5.73 -2.23 16.33
C LYS A 85 7.26 -2.19 16.46
N PRO A 86 8.05 -2.01 15.37
CA PRO A 86 9.47 -1.74 15.48
C PRO A 86 9.72 -0.39 16.16
#